data_AF-A0A543ISX3-F1
#
_entry.id   AF-A0A543ISX3-F1
#
_cell.length_a   1.000
_cell.length_b   1.000
_cell.length_c   1.000
_cell.angle_alpha   90.00
_cell.angle_beta   90.00
_cell.angle_gamma   90.00
#
_symmetry.space_group_name_H-M   'P 1'
#
loop_
_entity.id
_entity.type
_entity.pdbx_description
1 polymer ?
#
loop_
_entity_poly.entity_id
_entity_poly.type
_entity_poly.pdbx_seq_one_letter_code
_entity_poly.pdbx_strand_id
1 'polypeptide(L)'
;MEPDLEFVSKRAGRAPEELTRRDVARALLATSSGRALVALPALRREMEEAGNPLSPVFWESAKRTLMSIESGNATVGDVQRWLESTGTEPMLLTRGYFVWADEDERGPVAAEMHQRLVAYLEEQVAAGVIDPDRLAVDDAEARAVYEELQERWLETPLPDGRVPSEAVLDEEDETLLAERHEEEAYALEELRRILAELPEPPRPDAELRAAAVRLRAVLAEPGYPGNVLRACAGFDELPMPEDDEELWLAVAAGIAGPISDLPDDERTEELAELNGEVGREESALASLCGIEYADWLAAVAALARRGPGVLASPERLARMVAESEDVEIDLGEFGDAYGDFDAADDIEATEALFAAVTPLWRVLGIVDANDVLTPLGWWGLPKALERSWSAD
;
A
#
# COMPACT_ATOMS: atom_id res chain seq x y z
N MET A 1 20.36 -31.20 -5.23
CA MET A 1 19.60 -32.24 -4.52
C MET A 1 18.56 -32.77 -5.50
N GLU A 2 18.42 -34.09 -5.63
CA GLU A 2 17.40 -34.71 -6.47
C GLU A 2 16.09 -34.73 -5.66
N PRO A 3 14.91 -34.41 -6.24
CA PRO A 3 13.66 -34.40 -5.49
C PRO A 3 13.13 -35.84 -5.31
N ASP A 4 13.81 -36.61 -4.48
CA ASP A 4 13.38 -37.92 -3.99
C ASP A 4 12.42 -37.79 -2.79
N LEU A 5 11.83 -38.92 -2.35
CA LEU A 5 10.86 -38.92 -1.27
C LEU A 5 11.43 -38.36 0.05
N GLU A 6 12.71 -38.58 0.33
CA GLU A 6 13.38 -38.03 1.52
C GLU A 6 13.46 -36.51 1.45
N PHE A 7 13.82 -35.95 0.29
CA PHE A 7 13.83 -34.51 0.05
C PHE A 7 12.45 -33.89 0.23
N VAL A 8 11.40 -34.48 -0.36
CA VAL A 8 10.03 -33.98 -0.23
C VAL A 8 9.58 -34.00 1.23
N SER A 9 9.76 -35.14 1.92
CA SER A 9 9.40 -35.31 3.33
C SER A 9 10.10 -34.30 4.24
N LYS A 10 11.41 -34.10 4.03
CA LYS A 10 12.20 -33.14 4.80
C LYS A 10 11.77 -31.70 4.54
N ARG A 11 11.43 -31.34 3.29
CA ARG A 11 10.97 -29.99 2.94
C ARG A 11 9.59 -29.70 3.51
N ALA A 12 8.68 -30.67 3.43
CA ALA A 12 7.32 -30.54 3.96
C ALA A 12 7.25 -30.66 5.49
N GLY A 13 8.27 -31.25 6.12
CA GLY A 13 8.25 -31.56 7.55
C GLY A 13 7.24 -32.66 7.91
N ARG A 14 6.89 -33.52 6.95
CA ARG A 14 5.84 -34.55 7.05
C ARG A 14 6.40 -35.94 6.76
N ALA A 15 5.77 -36.98 7.32
CA ALA A 15 6.08 -38.34 6.95
C ALA A 15 5.60 -38.65 5.51
N PRO A 16 6.22 -39.60 4.80
CA PRO A 16 5.80 -40.00 3.44
C PRO A 16 4.30 -40.25 3.27
N GLU A 17 3.69 -40.90 4.26
CA GLU A 17 2.26 -41.23 4.32
C GLU A 17 1.34 -40.02 4.49
N GLU A 18 1.87 -38.88 4.94
CA GLU A 18 1.15 -37.63 5.22
C GLU A 18 1.37 -36.56 4.14
N LEU A 19 2.21 -36.86 3.13
CA LEU A 19 2.49 -35.92 2.05
C LEU A 19 1.26 -35.62 1.21
N THR A 20 1.01 -34.34 0.98
CA THR A 20 -0.05 -33.86 0.08
C THR A 20 0.47 -33.63 -1.33
N ARG A 21 -0.45 -33.43 -2.28
CA ARG A 21 -0.11 -33.00 -3.64
C ARG A 21 0.63 -31.66 -3.66
N ARG A 22 0.26 -30.74 -2.76
CA ARG A 22 0.91 -29.43 -2.58
C ARG A 22 2.35 -29.58 -2.13
N ASP A 23 2.62 -30.45 -1.18
CA ASP A 23 3.99 -30.73 -0.69
C ASP A 23 4.89 -31.22 -1.83
N VAL A 24 4.40 -32.18 -2.62
CA VAL A 24 5.13 -32.71 -3.77
C VAL A 24 5.31 -31.64 -4.86
N ALA A 25 4.28 -30.86 -5.18
CA ALA A 25 4.36 -29.80 -6.18
C ALA A 25 5.38 -28.71 -5.79
N ARG A 26 5.32 -28.21 -4.55
CA ARG A 26 6.27 -27.22 -4.01
C ARG A 26 7.70 -27.76 -3.96
N ALA A 27 7.89 -29.05 -3.67
CA ALA A 27 9.22 -29.67 -3.69
C ALA A 27 9.78 -29.79 -5.13
N LEU A 28 8.94 -30.12 -6.12
CA LEU A 28 9.35 -30.15 -7.52
C LEU A 28 9.80 -28.76 -8.00
N LEU A 29 9.03 -27.70 -7.66
CA LEU A 29 9.35 -26.31 -8.01
C LEU A 29 10.61 -25.76 -7.32
N ALA A 30 10.95 -26.29 -6.13
CA ALA A 30 12.16 -25.92 -5.41
C ALA A 30 13.46 -26.44 -6.07
N THR A 31 13.36 -27.16 -7.18
CA THR A 31 14.50 -27.67 -7.95
C THR A 31 14.38 -27.23 -9.41
N SER A 32 15.48 -27.24 -10.15
CA SER A 32 15.45 -26.95 -11.59
C SER A 32 14.51 -27.94 -12.32
N SER A 33 13.65 -27.43 -13.21
CA SER A 33 12.65 -28.21 -13.97
C SER A 33 13.22 -29.46 -14.63
N GLY A 34 14.39 -29.38 -15.29
CA GLY A 34 15.04 -30.54 -15.89
C GLY A 34 15.40 -31.66 -14.90
N ARG A 35 15.79 -31.32 -13.67
CA ARG A 35 16.04 -32.32 -12.61
C ARG A 35 14.75 -32.93 -12.09
N ALA A 36 13.74 -32.10 -11.83
CA ALA A 36 12.42 -32.54 -11.40
C ALA A 36 11.82 -33.53 -12.41
N LEU A 37 11.89 -33.23 -13.70
CA LEU A 37 11.40 -34.10 -14.78
C LEU A 37 12.06 -35.48 -14.81
N VAL A 38 13.37 -35.54 -14.57
CA VAL A 38 14.12 -36.81 -14.52
C VAL A 38 13.72 -37.65 -13.30
N ALA A 39 13.45 -37.00 -12.16
CA ALA A 39 13.14 -37.66 -10.90
C ALA A 39 11.68 -38.19 -10.82
N LEU A 40 10.73 -37.62 -11.58
CA LEU A 40 9.30 -37.98 -11.52
C LEU A 40 9.01 -39.50 -11.50
N PRO A 41 9.60 -40.36 -12.36
CA PRO A 41 9.31 -41.79 -12.36
C PRO A 41 9.85 -42.53 -11.14
N ALA A 42 10.92 -42.04 -10.51
CA ALA A 42 11.44 -42.59 -9.26
C ALA A 42 10.57 -42.16 -8.08
N LEU A 43 10.32 -40.85 -7.94
CA LEU A 43 9.48 -40.30 -6.89
C LEU A 43 8.07 -40.92 -6.87
N ARG A 44 7.45 -41.12 -8.05
CA ARG A 44 6.15 -41.82 -8.14
C ARG A 44 6.19 -43.24 -7.56
N ARG A 45 7.26 -44.00 -7.82
CA ARG A 45 7.41 -45.36 -7.30
C ARG A 45 7.65 -45.35 -5.79
N GLU A 46 8.47 -44.42 -5.31
CA GLU A 46 8.74 -44.25 -3.87
C GLU A 46 7.48 -43.90 -3.09
N MET A 47 6.63 -42.99 -3.62
CA MET A 47 5.33 -42.66 -3.04
C MET A 47 4.38 -43.88 -3.00
N GLU A 48 4.38 -44.70 -4.05
CA GLU A 48 3.59 -45.94 -4.10
C GLU A 48 4.10 -46.98 -3.09
N GLU A 49 5.42 -47.15 -2.97
CA GLU A 49 6.06 -48.02 -1.98
C GLU A 49 5.82 -47.55 -0.53
N ALA A 50 5.71 -46.24 -0.31
CA ALA A 50 5.37 -45.63 0.97
C ALA A 50 3.86 -45.72 1.31
N GLY A 51 3.02 -46.23 0.40
CA GLY A 51 1.59 -46.39 0.63
C GLY A 51 0.76 -45.11 0.44
N ASN A 52 1.33 -44.07 -0.17
CA ASN A 52 0.66 -42.80 -0.48
C ASN A 52 0.66 -42.51 -2.00
N PRO A 53 -0.03 -43.33 -2.82
CA PRO A 53 -0.02 -43.14 -4.27
C PRO A 53 -0.82 -41.90 -4.69
N LEU A 54 -0.17 -40.94 -5.34
CA LEU A 54 -0.86 -39.82 -6.00
C LEU A 54 -1.45 -40.24 -7.35
N SER A 55 -2.50 -39.53 -7.79
CA SER A 55 -3.26 -39.87 -8.98
C SER A 55 -2.42 -39.77 -10.27
N PRO A 56 -2.77 -40.53 -11.33
CA PRO A 56 -2.16 -40.36 -12.65
C PRO A 56 -2.31 -38.93 -13.18
N VAL A 57 -3.46 -38.29 -12.92
CA VAL A 57 -3.76 -36.91 -13.35
C VAL A 57 -2.75 -35.93 -12.75
N PHE A 58 -2.43 -36.07 -11.46
CA PHE A 58 -1.41 -35.25 -10.81
C PHE A 58 -0.03 -35.41 -11.47
N TRP A 59 0.41 -36.65 -11.72
CA TRP A 59 1.73 -36.88 -12.33
C TRP A 59 1.81 -36.35 -13.77
N GLU A 60 0.72 -36.46 -14.53
CA GLU A 60 0.62 -35.90 -15.87
C GLU A 60 0.62 -34.37 -15.86
N SER A 61 -0.12 -33.75 -14.92
CA SER A 61 -0.13 -32.30 -14.76
C SER A 61 1.25 -31.77 -14.33
N ALA A 62 1.90 -32.40 -13.35
CA ALA A 62 3.25 -32.06 -12.91
C ALA A 62 4.26 -32.12 -14.05
N LYS A 63 4.23 -33.20 -14.84
CA LYS A 63 5.11 -33.35 -16.01
C LYS A 63 4.86 -32.24 -17.05
N ARG A 64 3.59 -31.94 -17.36
CA ARG A 64 3.20 -30.90 -18.32
C ARG A 64 3.72 -29.53 -17.88
N THR A 65 3.49 -29.15 -16.62
CA THR A 65 3.92 -27.85 -16.08
C THR A 65 5.44 -27.73 -16.09
N LEU A 66 6.16 -28.74 -15.58
CA LEU A 66 7.63 -28.73 -15.55
C LEU A 66 8.25 -28.69 -16.96
N MET A 67 7.66 -29.36 -17.95
CA MET A 67 8.10 -29.26 -19.35
C MET A 67 7.88 -27.87 -19.93
N SER A 68 6.78 -27.21 -19.57
CA SER A 68 6.50 -25.83 -20.00
C SER A 68 7.50 -24.83 -19.42
N ILE A 69 7.84 -24.98 -18.13
CA ILE A 69 8.88 -24.19 -17.45
C ILE A 69 10.24 -24.41 -18.13
N GLU A 70 10.65 -25.66 -18.33
CA GLU A 70 11.93 -25.99 -18.98
C GLU A 70 12.05 -25.42 -20.40
N SER A 71 10.91 -25.30 -21.09
CA SER A 71 10.87 -24.77 -22.45
C SER A 71 10.77 -23.23 -22.50
N GLY A 72 10.69 -22.56 -21.35
CA GLY A 72 10.51 -21.10 -21.26
C GLY A 72 9.13 -20.61 -21.69
N ASN A 73 8.12 -21.50 -21.73
CA ASN A 73 6.75 -21.18 -22.17
C ASN A 73 5.78 -20.95 -21.02
N ALA A 74 6.14 -21.31 -19.79
CA ALA A 74 5.27 -21.16 -18.62
C ALA A 74 5.28 -19.71 -18.13
N THR A 75 4.09 -19.18 -17.83
CA THR A 75 3.93 -17.93 -17.07
C THR A 75 3.85 -18.20 -15.57
N VAL A 76 4.04 -17.17 -14.74
CA VAL A 76 3.82 -17.26 -13.28
C VAL A 76 2.39 -17.74 -12.98
N GLY A 77 1.41 -17.21 -13.71
CA GLY A 77 0.01 -17.63 -13.59
C GLY A 77 -0.24 -19.10 -13.95
N ASP A 78 0.54 -19.70 -14.86
CA ASP A 78 0.43 -21.14 -15.14
C ASP A 78 0.93 -22.01 -13.97
N VAL A 79 2.03 -21.58 -13.33
CA VAL A 79 2.57 -22.28 -12.16
C VAL A 79 1.62 -22.13 -10.97
N GLN A 80 1.09 -20.94 -10.74
CA GLN A 80 0.13 -20.65 -9.68
C GLN A 80 -1.16 -21.47 -9.87
N ARG A 81 -1.76 -21.47 -11.07
CA ARG A 81 -2.93 -22.30 -11.37
C ARG A 81 -2.67 -23.79 -11.13
N TRP A 82 -1.47 -24.28 -11.46
CA TRP A 82 -1.11 -25.66 -11.19
C TRP A 82 -0.99 -25.95 -9.68
N LEU A 83 -0.39 -25.06 -8.90
CA LEU A 83 -0.35 -25.21 -7.44
C LEU A 83 -1.76 -25.21 -6.84
N GLU A 84 -2.63 -24.29 -7.24
CA GLU A 84 -4.04 -24.26 -6.81
C GLU A 84 -4.79 -25.54 -7.18
N SER A 85 -4.46 -26.15 -8.32
CA SER A 85 -5.05 -27.44 -8.74
C SER A 85 -4.72 -28.62 -7.82
N THR A 86 -3.76 -28.47 -6.90
CA THR A 86 -3.49 -29.46 -5.85
C THR A 86 -4.64 -29.57 -4.84
N GLY A 87 -5.55 -28.59 -4.83
CA GLY A 87 -6.73 -28.53 -3.97
C GLY A 87 -6.45 -28.10 -2.53
N THR A 88 -5.20 -27.73 -2.22
CA THR A 88 -4.77 -27.32 -0.88
C THR A 88 -3.90 -26.07 -0.87
N GLU A 89 -3.55 -25.53 -2.05
CA GLU A 89 -2.90 -24.23 -2.18
C GLU A 89 -3.98 -23.14 -2.31
N PRO A 90 -4.06 -22.18 -1.37
CA PRO A 90 -5.00 -21.07 -1.45
C PRO A 90 -4.93 -20.36 -2.81
N MET A 91 -6.09 -19.92 -3.29
CA MET A 91 -6.16 -19.06 -4.47
C MET A 91 -5.53 -17.71 -4.14
N LEU A 92 -4.65 -17.22 -5.03
CA LEU A 92 -3.95 -15.96 -4.82
C LEU A 92 -4.92 -14.77 -4.77
N LEU A 93 -5.91 -14.78 -5.66
CA LEU A 93 -6.97 -13.77 -5.78
C LEU A 93 -8.33 -14.47 -5.81
N THR A 94 -9.24 -14.07 -4.93
CA THR A 94 -10.63 -14.55 -4.88
C THR A 94 -11.58 -13.63 -5.65
N ARG A 95 -12.86 -14.00 -5.87
CA ARG A 95 -13.83 -13.09 -6.52
C ARG A 95 -14.23 -11.93 -5.63
N GLY A 96 -14.11 -12.11 -4.31
CA GLY A 96 -14.24 -11.05 -3.32
C GLY A 96 -13.06 -10.07 -3.31
N TYR A 97 -12.15 -10.13 -4.29
CA TYR A 97 -10.95 -9.29 -4.40
C TYR A 97 -9.94 -9.40 -3.27
N PHE A 98 -10.10 -10.36 -2.35
CA PHE A 98 -9.06 -10.66 -1.38
C PHE A 98 -7.83 -11.23 -2.10
N VAL A 99 -6.68 -10.63 -1.82
CA VAL A 99 -5.36 -11.02 -2.35
C VAL A 99 -4.46 -11.42 -1.19
N TRP A 100 -3.78 -12.55 -1.32
CA TRP A 100 -2.70 -12.90 -0.40
C TRP A 100 -1.42 -12.19 -0.82
N ALA A 101 -0.74 -11.52 0.12
CA ALA A 101 0.65 -11.12 -0.05
C ALA A 101 1.56 -12.31 -0.42
N ASP A 102 2.72 -12.03 -1.01
CA ASP A 102 3.71 -13.05 -1.33
C ASP A 102 4.25 -13.74 -0.07
N GLU A 103 4.74 -14.97 -0.20
CA GLU A 103 5.06 -15.82 0.96
C GLU A 103 6.13 -15.21 1.89
N ASP A 104 7.05 -14.42 1.35
CA ASP A 104 8.10 -13.69 2.07
C ASP A 104 7.69 -12.30 2.58
N GLU A 105 6.57 -11.76 2.11
CA GLU A 105 6.02 -10.47 2.52
C GLU A 105 4.90 -10.61 3.58
N ARG A 106 4.37 -11.82 3.77
CA ARG A 106 3.31 -12.06 4.77
C ARG A 106 3.77 -11.76 6.18
N GLY A 107 3.01 -10.90 6.85
CA GLY A 107 3.06 -10.73 8.30
C GLY A 107 2.67 -12.01 9.07
N PRO A 108 2.90 -12.03 10.39
CA PRO A 108 2.61 -13.19 11.23
C PRO A 108 1.14 -13.64 11.21
N VAL A 109 0.17 -12.72 11.12
CA VAL A 109 -1.26 -13.03 11.04
C VAL A 109 -1.61 -13.58 9.67
N ALA A 110 -1.16 -12.95 8.59
CA ALA A 110 -1.32 -13.45 7.23
C ALA A 110 -0.74 -14.86 7.06
N ALA A 111 0.47 -15.11 7.60
CA ALA A 111 1.09 -16.43 7.60
C ALA A 111 0.28 -17.45 8.42
N GLU A 112 -0.24 -17.06 9.60
CA GLU A 112 -1.11 -17.91 10.42
C GLU A 112 -2.40 -18.27 9.67
N MET A 113 -3.11 -17.28 9.12
CA MET A 113 -4.38 -17.47 8.43
C MET A 113 -4.22 -18.30 7.17
N HIS A 114 -3.17 -18.05 6.39
CA HIS A 114 -2.84 -18.87 5.24
C HIS A 114 -2.59 -20.34 5.64
N GLN A 115 -1.86 -20.60 6.72
CA GLN A 115 -1.65 -21.96 7.21
C GLN A 115 -2.95 -22.63 7.69
N ARG A 116 -3.81 -21.89 8.39
CA ARG A 116 -5.13 -22.38 8.81
C ARG A 116 -6.02 -22.71 7.60
N LEU A 117 -5.98 -21.90 6.55
CA LEU A 117 -6.71 -22.16 5.30
C LEU A 117 -6.19 -23.43 4.61
N VAL A 118 -4.86 -23.60 4.49
CA VAL A 118 -4.27 -24.84 3.95
C VAL A 118 -4.78 -26.07 4.72
N ALA A 119 -4.77 -26.02 6.05
CA ALA A 119 -5.26 -27.13 6.88
C ALA A 119 -6.77 -27.39 6.66
N TYR A 120 -7.58 -26.33 6.57
CA TYR A 120 -9.00 -26.46 6.23
C TYR A 120 -9.23 -27.11 4.86
N LEU A 121 -8.44 -26.72 3.84
CA LEU A 121 -8.53 -27.30 2.50
C LEU A 121 -8.09 -28.77 2.49
N GLU A 122 -7.06 -29.14 3.26
CA GLU A 122 -6.66 -30.53 3.47
C GLU A 122 -7.82 -31.37 4.04
N GLU A 123 -8.55 -30.84 5.04
CA GLU A 123 -9.74 -31.49 5.58
C GLU A 123 -10.86 -31.62 4.53
N GLN A 124 -11.07 -30.60 3.69
CA GLN A 124 -12.08 -30.64 2.63
C GLN A 124 -11.73 -31.65 1.51
N VAL A 125 -10.45 -31.80 1.17
CA VAL A 125 -9.96 -32.86 0.28
C VAL A 125 -10.18 -34.24 0.90
N ALA A 126 -9.84 -34.43 2.17
CA ALA A 126 -10.05 -35.69 2.88
C ALA A 126 -11.53 -36.06 3.00
N ALA A 127 -12.41 -35.07 3.12
CA ALA A 127 -13.87 -35.24 3.13
C ALA A 127 -14.47 -35.51 1.73
N GLY A 128 -13.67 -35.38 0.66
CA GLY A 128 -14.12 -35.54 -0.73
C GLY A 128 -14.99 -34.40 -1.25
N VAL A 129 -14.98 -33.25 -0.56
CA VAL A 129 -15.66 -32.03 -1.02
C VAL A 129 -14.88 -31.40 -2.17
N ILE A 130 -13.54 -31.38 -2.06
CA ILE A 130 -12.63 -30.95 -3.11
C ILE A 130 -12.11 -32.17 -3.85
N ASP A 131 -12.22 -32.16 -5.19
CA ASP A 131 -11.61 -33.17 -6.06
C ASP A 131 -10.44 -32.55 -6.83
N PRO A 132 -9.19 -32.77 -6.38
CA PRO A 132 -8.04 -32.17 -7.05
C PRO A 132 -7.72 -32.79 -8.42
N ASP A 133 -8.28 -33.95 -8.79
CA ASP A 133 -8.16 -34.44 -10.18
C ASP A 133 -9.06 -33.64 -11.13
N ARG A 134 -10.27 -33.27 -10.68
CA ARG A 134 -11.14 -32.35 -11.43
C ARG A 134 -10.53 -30.96 -11.56
N LEU A 135 -9.91 -30.45 -10.49
CA LEU A 135 -9.19 -29.17 -10.55
C LEU A 135 -8.02 -29.22 -11.54
N ALA A 136 -7.24 -30.30 -11.56
CA ALA A 136 -6.08 -30.45 -12.46
C ALA A 136 -6.43 -30.55 -13.95
N VAL A 137 -7.68 -30.84 -14.29
CA VAL A 137 -8.21 -30.85 -15.67
C VAL A 137 -9.05 -29.62 -16.00
N ASP A 138 -8.94 -28.56 -15.18
CA ASP A 138 -9.64 -27.28 -15.34
C ASP A 138 -11.18 -27.42 -15.39
N ASP A 139 -11.74 -28.32 -14.57
CA ASP A 139 -13.19 -28.45 -14.42
C ASP A 139 -13.78 -27.19 -13.76
N ALA A 140 -14.63 -26.49 -14.50
CA ALA A 140 -15.21 -25.22 -14.08
C ALA A 140 -16.11 -25.32 -12.83
N GLU A 141 -16.81 -26.44 -12.64
CA GLU A 141 -17.67 -26.65 -11.48
C GLU A 141 -16.82 -26.93 -10.23
N ALA A 142 -15.80 -27.79 -10.36
CA ALA A 142 -14.86 -28.05 -9.27
C ALA A 142 -14.12 -26.77 -8.85
N ARG A 143 -13.72 -25.94 -9.82
CA ARG A 143 -13.08 -24.65 -9.56
C ARG A 143 -14.01 -23.68 -8.84
N ALA A 144 -15.27 -23.59 -9.25
CA ALA A 144 -16.25 -22.74 -8.57
C ALA A 144 -16.49 -23.17 -7.12
N VAL A 145 -16.60 -24.48 -6.86
CA VAL A 145 -16.73 -25.01 -5.48
C VAL A 145 -15.49 -24.70 -4.64
N TYR A 146 -14.29 -24.84 -5.23
CA TYR A 146 -13.03 -24.55 -4.55
C TYR A 146 -12.90 -23.07 -4.15
N GLU A 147 -13.33 -22.18 -5.04
CA GLU A 147 -13.34 -20.73 -4.83
C GLU A 147 -14.36 -20.34 -3.75
N GLU A 148 -15.61 -20.80 -3.85
CA GLU A 148 -16.68 -20.53 -2.88
C GLU A 148 -16.34 -21.02 -1.47
N LEU A 149 -15.62 -22.15 -1.35
CA LEU A 149 -15.15 -22.66 -0.06
C LEU A 149 -14.18 -21.69 0.62
N GLN A 150 -13.26 -21.11 -0.13
CA GLN A 150 -12.23 -20.21 0.40
C GLN A 150 -12.83 -18.85 0.75
N GLU A 151 -13.69 -18.29 -0.12
CA GLU A 151 -14.39 -17.02 0.16
C GLU A 151 -15.21 -17.12 1.45
N ARG A 152 -16.01 -18.17 1.56
CA ARG A 152 -16.79 -18.40 2.79
C ARG A 152 -15.89 -18.59 4.01
N TRP A 153 -14.73 -19.25 3.86
CA TRP A 153 -13.80 -19.42 4.98
C TRP A 153 -13.21 -18.07 5.42
N LEU A 154 -12.84 -17.22 4.47
CA LEU A 154 -12.29 -15.88 4.71
C LEU A 154 -13.29 -14.98 5.45
N GLU A 155 -14.59 -15.12 5.16
CA GLU A 155 -15.66 -14.32 5.76
C GLU A 155 -16.26 -14.93 7.04
N THR A 156 -15.93 -16.17 7.38
CA THR A 156 -16.52 -16.85 8.55
C THR A 156 -15.65 -16.66 9.79
N PRO A 157 -16.21 -16.15 10.92
CA PRO A 157 -15.49 -16.05 12.17
C PRO A 157 -14.94 -17.42 12.62
N LEU A 158 -13.64 -17.46 12.91
CA LEU A 158 -12.97 -18.61 13.49
C LEU A 158 -13.36 -18.79 14.97
N PRO A 159 -13.02 -19.94 15.61
CA PRO A 159 -13.36 -20.18 17.02
C PRO A 159 -12.78 -19.17 18.01
N ASP A 160 -11.73 -18.45 17.62
CA ASP A 160 -11.13 -17.36 18.41
C ASP A 160 -11.82 -15.99 18.18
N GLY A 161 -12.83 -15.94 17.30
CA GLY A 161 -13.66 -14.78 17.02
C GLY A 161 -13.19 -13.93 15.85
N ARG A 162 -11.96 -14.14 15.34
CA ARG A 162 -11.42 -13.39 14.20
C ARG A 162 -12.09 -13.81 12.89
N VAL A 163 -12.42 -12.84 12.05
CA VAL A 163 -12.72 -13.07 10.64
C VAL A 163 -11.39 -13.04 9.88
N PRO A 164 -11.00 -14.10 9.15
CA PRO A 164 -9.67 -14.17 8.54
C PRO A 164 -9.35 -13.02 7.59
N SER A 165 -10.29 -12.58 6.73
CA SER A 165 -10.03 -11.47 5.82
C SER A 165 -9.77 -10.16 6.58
N GLU A 166 -10.63 -9.82 7.54
CA GLU A 166 -10.49 -8.62 8.38
C GLU A 166 -9.16 -8.67 9.15
N ALA A 167 -8.81 -9.81 9.75
CA ALA A 167 -7.59 -9.92 10.54
C ALA A 167 -6.29 -9.80 9.71
N VAL A 168 -6.33 -10.17 8.42
CA VAL A 168 -5.19 -9.97 7.51
C VAL A 168 -5.11 -8.51 7.06
N LEU A 169 -6.24 -7.92 6.67
CA LEU A 169 -6.31 -6.51 6.30
C LEU A 169 -5.88 -5.61 7.46
N ASP A 170 -6.33 -5.89 8.69
CA ASP A 170 -5.92 -5.15 9.89
C ASP A 170 -4.38 -5.19 10.10
N GLU A 171 -3.72 -6.32 9.83
CA GLU A 171 -2.25 -6.43 9.94
C GLU A 171 -1.54 -5.65 8.82
N GLU A 172 -2.07 -5.70 7.60
CA GLU A 172 -1.56 -4.93 6.47
C GLU A 172 -1.71 -3.43 6.73
N ASP A 173 -2.86 -2.98 7.22
CA ASP A 173 -3.12 -1.60 7.63
C ASP A 173 -2.18 -1.15 8.76
N GLU A 174 -1.99 -1.98 9.80
CA GLU A 174 -1.03 -1.70 10.88
C GLU A 174 0.40 -1.55 10.35
N THR A 175 0.78 -2.35 9.36
CA THR A 175 2.11 -2.31 8.74
C THR A 175 2.29 -1.04 7.91
N LEU A 176 1.31 -0.71 7.05
CA LEU A 176 1.32 0.51 6.25
C LEU A 176 1.34 1.76 7.13
N LEU A 177 0.58 1.76 8.23
CA LEU A 177 0.64 2.84 9.22
C LEU A 177 2.04 2.93 9.84
N ALA A 178 2.63 1.81 10.26
CA ALA A 178 3.98 1.82 10.83
C ALA A 178 5.04 2.38 9.86
N GLU A 179 5.00 1.98 8.59
CA GLU A 179 5.88 2.51 7.53
C GLU A 179 5.69 4.03 7.38
N ARG A 180 4.43 4.48 7.30
CA ARG A 180 4.09 5.91 7.23
C ARG A 180 4.62 6.70 8.43
N HIS A 181 4.52 6.14 9.64
CA HIS A 181 5.06 6.75 10.85
C HIS A 181 6.60 6.84 10.81
N GLU A 182 7.29 5.85 10.25
CA GLU A 182 8.75 5.88 10.06
C GLU A 182 9.16 6.97 9.05
N GLU A 183 8.44 7.09 7.94
CA GLU A 183 8.65 8.15 6.94
C GLU A 183 8.44 9.55 7.52
N GLU A 184 7.36 9.74 8.28
CA GLU A 184 7.06 11.00 8.98
C GLU A 184 8.19 11.37 9.95
N ALA A 185 8.66 10.40 10.75
CA ALA A 185 9.74 10.60 11.70
C ALA A 185 11.05 10.98 11.00
N TYR A 186 11.38 10.31 9.90
CA TYR A 186 12.54 10.63 9.06
C TYR A 186 12.42 12.04 8.47
N ALA A 187 11.29 12.37 7.85
CA ALA A 187 11.05 13.68 7.24
C ALA A 187 11.15 14.81 8.28
N LEU A 188 10.65 14.59 9.49
CA LEU A 188 10.77 15.54 10.60
C LEU A 188 12.21 15.71 11.09
N GLU A 189 12.96 14.62 11.26
CA GLU A 189 14.39 14.69 11.62
C GLU A 189 15.17 15.50 10.58
N GLU A 190 14.90 15.22 9.31
CA GLU A 190 15.57 15.85 8.18
C GLU A 190 15.19 17.33 8.02
N LEU A 191 13.91 17.67 8.19
CA LEU A 191 13.46 19.06 8.24
C LEU A 191 14.20 19.84 9.34
N ARG A 192 14.26 19.29 10.56
CA ARG A 192 14.96 19.93 11.69
C ARG A 192 16.45 20.09 11.41
N ARG A 193 17.08 19.09 10.79
CA ARG A 193 18.49 19.15 10.37
C ARG A 193 18.73 20.30 9.39
N ILE A 194 17.90 20.42 8.35
CA ILE A 194 17.99 21.49 7.35
C ILE A 194 17.78 22.86 8.00
N LEU A 195 16.74 23.01 8.83
CA LEU A 195 16.42 24.29 9.48
C LEU A 195 17.52 24.74 10.45
N ALA A 196 18.21 23.81 11.11
CA ALA A 196 19.33 24.13 12.00
C ALA A 196 20.52 24.79 11.28
N GLU A 197 20.65 24.61 9.96
CA GLU A 197 21.70 25.23 9.14
C GLU A 197 21.29 26.61 8.60
N LEU A 198 20.01 26.98 8.73
CA LEU A 198 19.45 28.22 8.18
C LEU A 198 19.30 29.31 9.24
N PRO A 199 19.37 30.59 8.85
CA PRO A 199 19.07 31.68 9.78
C PRO A 199 17.59 31.65 10.17
N GLU A 200 17.30 31.81 11.46
CA GLU A 200 15.92 31.87 11.94
C GLU A 200 15.18 33.07 11.31
N PRO A 201 14.04 32.85 10.64
CA PRO A 201 13.28 33.92 10.01
C PRO A 201 12.62 34.83 11.08
N PRO A 202 12.60 36.15 10.87
CA PRO A 202 11.93 37.05 11.80
C PRO A 202 10.41 36.83 11.76
N ARG A 203 9.78 36.89 12.93
CA ARG A 203 8.32 36.78 13.06
C ARG A 203 7.60 37.98 12.41
N PRO A 204 6.67 37.77 11.45
CA PRO A 204 5.97 38.84 10.77
C PRO A 204 4.62 39.16 11.43
N ASP A 205 4.66 39.91 12.55
CA ASP A 205 3.50 40.17 13.40
C ASP A 205 2.34 40.93 12.73
N ALA A 206 2.62 41.81 11.77
CA ALA A 206 1.58 42.57 11.08
C ALA A 206 0.84 41.69 10.07
N GLU A 207 1.60 40.89 9.32
CA GLU A 207 1.12 39.94 8.33
C GLU A 207 0.34 38.82 8.98
N LEU A 208 0.84 38.26 10.09
CA LEU A 208 0.16 37.21 10.86
C LEU A 208 -1.21 37.68 11.36
N ARG A 209 -1.30 38.85 12.01
CA ARG A 209 -2.58 39.40 12.47
C ARG A 209 -3.55 39.64 11.31
N ALA A 210 -3.05 40.18 10.21
CA ALA A 210 -3.87 40.40 9.02
C ALA A 210 -4.38 39.08 8.42
N ALA A 211 -3.54 38.05 8.40
CA ALA A 211 -3.90 36.71 7.95
C ALA A 211 -4.93 36.05 8.88
N ALA A 212 -4.73 36.11 10.20
CA ALA A 212 -5.65 35.55 11.18
C ALA A 212 -7.06 36.19 11.11
N VAL A 213 -7.15 37.51 10.89
CA VAL A 213 -8.44 38.19 10.68
C VAL A 213 -9.14 37.67 9.42
N ARG A 214 -8.42 37.51 8.30
CA ARG A 214 -8.99 36.95 7.07
C ARG A 214 -9.41 35.50 7.26
N LEU A 215 -8.55 34.71 7.89
CA LEU A 215 -8.76 33.29 8.12
C LEU A 215 -10.03 33.06 8.94
N ARG A 216 -10.24 33.78 10.05
CA ARG A 216 -11.48 33.68 10.83
C ARG A 216 -12.74 34.00 10.01
N ALA A 217 -12.66 34.99 9.12
CA ALA A 217 -13.78 35.30 8.23
C ALA A 217 -14.05 34.16 7.24
N VAL A 218 -13.00 33.57 6.65
CA VAL A 218 -13.13 32.43 5.74
C VAL A 218 -13.69 31.20 6.45
N LEU A 219 -13.18 30.87 7.64
CA LEU A 219 -13.64 29.71 8.42
C LEU A 219 -15.07 29.87 8.94
N ALA A 220 -15.62 31.09 9.02
CA ALA A 220 -17.00 31.32 9.40
C ALA A 220 -18.00 31.10 8.26
N GLU A 221 -17.55 31.16 7.01
CA GLU A 221 -18.39 30.97 5.84
C GLU A 221 -18.47 29.47 5.46
N PRO A 222 -19.66 28.97 5.06
CA PRO A 222 -19.79 27.63 4.53
C PRO A 222 -19.25 27.54 3.10
N GLY A 223 -18.67 26.40 2.76
CA GLY A 223 -18.17 26.08 1.43
C GLY A 223 -16.67 26.26 1.27
N TYR A 224 -16.18 26.00 0.07
CA TYR A 224 -14.77 26.13 -0.29
C TYR A 224 -14.28 27.59 -0.23
N PRO A 225 -13.10 27.88 0.35
CA PRO A 225 -12.16 26.94 0.97
C PRO A 225 -12.37 26.74 2.48
N GLY A 226 -13.34 27.42 3.10
CA GLY A 226 -13.54 27.40 4.55
C GLY A 226 -13.79 26.01 5.13
N ASN A 227 -14.60 25.18 4.46
CA ASN A 227 -14.87 23.80 4.87
C ASN A 227 -13.58 22.96 4.89
N VAL A 228 -12.81 22.97 3.80
CA VAL A 228 -11.53 22.23 3.69
C VAL A 228 -10.56 22.64 4.79
N LEU A 229 -10.41 23.94 5.04
CA LEU A 229 -9.51 24.45 6.07
C LEU A 229 -9.94 24.08 7.50
N ARG A 230 -11.26 23.98 7.77
CA ARG A 230 -11.75 23.50 9.08
C ARG A 230 -11.51 22.00 9.25
N ALA A 231 -11.77 21.21 8.21
CA ALA A 231 -11.55 19.77 8.22
C ALA A 231 -10.05 19.44 8.43
N CYS A 232 -9.17 20.09 7.66
CA CYS A 232 -7.71 19.99 7.81
C CYS A 232 -7.24 20.30 9.23
N ALA A 233 -7.84 21.30 9.89
CA ALA A 233 -7.47 21.75 11.23
C ALA A 233 -8.23 21.07 12.38
N GLY A 234 -9.15 20.15 12.09
CA GLY A 234 -9.99 19.48 13.11
C GLY A 234 -11.01 20.39 13.80
N PHE A 235 -11.34 21.56 13.22
CA PHE A 235 -12.25 22.54 13.83
C PHE A 235 -13.74 22.21 13.69
N ASP A 236 -14.07 21.11 13.02
CA ASP A 236 -15.43 20.58 13.02
C ASP A 236 -15.76 19.92 14.37
N GLU A 237 -14.75 19.43 15.09
CA GLU A 237 -14.89 18.81 16.42
C GLU A 237 -14.32 19.68 17.55
N LEU A 238 -13.25 20.43 17.28
CA LEU A 238 -12.54 21.25 18.25
C LEU A 238 -12.90 22.74 18.14
N PRO A 239 -12.90 23.49 19.25
CA PRO A 239 -13.10 24.93 19.21
C PRO A 239 -11.91 25.64 18.55
N MET A 240 -12.20 26.65 17.73
CA MET A 240 -11.16 27.48 17.11
C MET A 240 -10.33 28.25 18.16
N PRO A 241 -8.99 28.29 18.04
CA PRO A 241 -8.13 29.07 18.93
C PRO A 241 -8.41 30.58 18.89
N GLU A 242 -8.36 31.23 20.05
CA GLU A 242 -8.43 32.70 20.16
C GLU A 242 -7.10 33.37 19.77
N ASP A 243 -5.97 32.69 19.97
CA ASP A 243 -4.65 33.20 19.62
C ASP A 243 -4.40 33.14 18.10
N ASP A 244 -3.86 34.22 17.54
CA ASP A 244 -3.67 34.38 16.09
C ASP A 244 -2.59 33.44 15.54
N GLU A 245 -1.52 33.22 16.30
CA GLU A 245 -0.43 32.32 15.90
C GLU A 245 -0.90 30.87 15.96
N GLU A 246 -1.57 30.49 17.04
CA GLU A 246 -2.10 29.15 17.22
C GLU A 246 -3.14 28.79 16.14
N LEU A 247 -4.08 29.70 15.86
CA LEU A 247 -5.06 29.51 14.79
C LEU A 247 -4.38 29.32 13.43
N TRP A 248 -3.42 30.19 13.10
CA TRP A 248 -2.77 30.17 11.80
C TRP A 248 -1.91 28.91 11.64
N LEU A 249 -1.11 28.55 12.66
CA LEU A 249 -0.26 27.36 12.63
C LEU A 249 -1.07 26.07 12.61
N ALA A 250 -2.18 25.98 13.33
CA ALA A 250 -3.05 24.81 13.30
C ALA A 250 -3.62 24.55 11.90
N VAL A 251 -4.11 25.60 11.22
CA VAL A 251 -4.63 25.47 9.86
C VAL A 251 -3.52 25.20 8.84
N ALA A 252 -2.37 25.87 8.97
CA ALA A 252 -1.23 25.63 8.07
C ALA A 252 -0.68 24.20 8.22
N ALA A 253 -0.60 23.68 9.45
CA ALA A 253 -0.16 22.31 9.74
C ALA A 253 -1.14 21.30 9.16
N GLY A 254 -2.45 21.51 9.37
CA GLY A 254 -3.48 20.64 8.82
C GLY A 254 -3.53 20.56 7.29
N ILE A 255 -2.97 21.52 6.55
CA ILE A 255 -2.83 21.40 5.09
C ILE A 255 -1.73 20.40 4.71
N ALA A 256 -0.66 20.31 5.52
CA ALA A 256 0.48 19.41 5.29
C ALA A 256 0.26 18.00 5.87
N GLY A 257 -0.62 17.87 6.86
CA GLY A 257 -1.11 16.59 7.37
C GLY A 257 -2.59 16.73 7.73
N PRO A 258 -3.51 16.52 6.77
CA PRO A 258 -4.94 16.63 7.01
C PRO A 258 -5.39 15.67 8.12
N ILE A 259 -6.08 16.21 9.14
CA ILE A 259 -6.63 15.41 10.27
C ILE A 259 -7.83 14.57 9.83
N SER A 260 -8.50 14.93 8.73
CA SER A 260 -9.65 14.18 8.24
C SER A 260 -9.17 12.89 7.58
N ASP A 261 -9.56 11.76 8.16
CA ASP A 261 -9.70 10.52 7.41
C ASP A 261 -10.67 10.81 6.27
N LEU A 262 -10.18 10.79 5.03
CA LEU A 262 -11.08 10.50 3.93
C LEU A 262 -11.56 9.07 4.21
N PRO A 263 -12.87 8.77 4.12
CA PRO A 263 -13.30 7.39 4.20
C PRO A 263 -12.52 6.61 3.14
N ASP A 264 -11.96 5.46 3.55
CA ASP A 264 -11.12 4.56 2.74
C ASP A 264 -11.47 4.62 1.25
N ASP A 265 -10.45 4.66 0.39
CA ASP A 265 -10.54 4.91 -1.05
C ASP A 265 -11.71 4.16 -1.75
N GLU A 266 -12.09 2.98 -1.26
CA GLU A 266 -13.28 2.25 -1.70
C GLU A 266 -14.59 3.06 -1.65
N ARG A 267 -14.82 3.83 -0.58
CA ARG A 267 -16.02 4.68 -0.45
C ARG A 267 -15.95 5.94 -1.30
N THR A 268 -14.75 6.46 -1.54
CA THR A 268 -14.56 7.66 -2.37
C THR A 268 -14.79 7.31 -3.85
N GLU A 269 -14.35 6.13 -4.30
CA GLU A 269 -14.68 5.58 -5.61
C GLU A 269 -16.18 5.25 -5.74
N GLU A 270 -16.78 4.57 -4.74
CA GLU A 270 -18.21 4.22 -4.75
C GLU A 270 -19.12 5.47 -4.74
N LEU A 271 -18.74 6.53 -4.03
CA LEU A 271 -19.46 7.82 -4.03
C LEU A 271 -19.29 8.60 -5.34
N ALA A 272 -18.11 8.54 -5.97
CA ALA A 272 -17.85 9.15 -7.27
C ALA A 272 -18.68 8.48 -8.38
N GLU A 273 -18.82 7.15 -8.34
CA GLU A 273 -19.66 6.40 -9.29
C GLU A 273 -21.16 6.70 -9.14
N LEU A 274 -21.62 7.03 -7.92
CA LEU A 274 -23.04 7.30 -7.64
C LEU A 274 -23.46 8.75 -7.95
N ASN A 275 -22.56 9.74 -7.86
CA ASN A 275 -22.89 11.16 -8.03
C ASN A 275 -22.20 11.87 -9.21
N GLY A 276 -21.27 11.21 -9.92
CA GLY A 276 -20.76 11.64 -11.22
C GLY A 276 -19.81 12.85 -11.23
N GLU A 277 -19.59 13.55 -10.11
CA GLU A 277 -18.55 14.57 -9.94
C GLU A 277 -18.08 14.57 -8.47
N VAL A 278 -16.79 14.30 -8.22
CA VAL A 278 -16.16 14.53 -6.91
C VAL A 278 -16.24 16.03 -6.60
N GLY A 279 -16.80 16.39 -5.46
CA GLY A 279 -16.94 17.79 -5.06
C GLY A 279 -15.58 18.47 -4.98
N ARG A 280 -15.52 19.78 -5.26
CA ARG A 280 -14.26 20.56 -5.17
C ARG A 280 -13.55 20.41 -3.80
N GLU A 281 -14.31 20.21 -2.73
CA GLU A 281 -13.78 20.05 -1.37
C GLU A 281 -13.14 18.67 -1.17
N GLU A 282 -13.82 17.61 -1.60
CA GLU A 282 -13.34 16.22 -1.58
C GLU A 282 -12.08 16.08 -2.45
N SER A 283 -12.11 16.63 -3.67
CA SER A 283 -10.95 16.61 -4.58
C SER A 283 -9.75 17.37 -4.00
N ALA A 284 -9.99 18.47 -3.29
CA ALA A 284 -8.91 19.19 -2.62
C ALA A 284 -8.31 18.38 -1.46
N LEU A 285 -9.15 17.76 -0.61
CA LEU A 285 -8.67 16.90 0.49
C LEU A 285 -7.90 15.69 -0.05
N ALA A 286 -8.41 15.00 -1.07
CA ALA A 286 -7.72 13.87 -1.69
C ALA A 286 -6.35 14.28 -2.24
N SER A 287 -6.28 15.45 -2.88
CA SER A 287 -4.99 15.99 -3.37
C SER A 287 -4.03 16.35 -2.23
N LEU A 288 -4.51 16.72 -1.04
CA LEU A 288 -3.64 17.01 0.11
C LEU A 288 -3.13 15.72 0.75
N CYS A 289 -3.99 14.71 0.88
CA CYS A 289 -3.61 13.40 1.43
C CYS A 289 -2.65 12.65 0.52
N GLY A 290 -2.73 12.86 -0.80
CA GLY A 290 -1.83 12.23 -1.77
C GLY A 290 -0.45 12.91 -1.92
N ILE A 291 -0.11 13.94 -1.14
CA ILE A 291 1.25 14.52 -1.16
C ILE A 291 2.09 13.80 -0.11
N GLU A 292 3.17 13.17 -0.58
CA GLU A 292 4.09 12.43 0.27
C GLU A 292 4.89 13.35 1.22
N TYR A 293 5.32 12.80 2.37
CA TYR A 293 6.14 13.53 3.33
C TYR A 293 7.44 14.05 2.70
N ALA A 294 8.03 13.26 1.81
CA ALA A 294 9.20 13.61 1.01
C ALA A 294 8.98 14.87 0.15
N ASP A 295 7.84 14.96 -0.53
CA ASP A 295 7.50 16.09 -1.41
C ASP A 295 7.27 17.36 -0.60
N TRP A 296 6.57 17.24 0.54
CA TRP A 296 6.42 18.32 1.50
C TRP A 296 7.77 18.81 2.02
N LEU A 297 8.64 17.90 2.43
CA LEU A 297 9.99 18.20 2.90
C LEU A 297 10.79 18.93 1.83
N ALA A 298 10.85 18.39 0.62
CA ALA A 298 11.61 18.96 -0.49
C ALA A 298 11.13 20.37 -0.87
N ALA A 299 9.81 20.55 -1.03
CA ALA A 299 9.22 21.83 -1.38
C ALA A 299 9.48 22.88 -0.29
N VAL A 300 9.21 22.55 0.99
CA VAL A 300 9.34 23.50 2.09
C VAL A 300 10.82 23.78 2.41
N ALA A 301 11.71 22.80 2.34
CA ALA A 301 13.15 23.01 2.49
C ALA A 301 13.68 23.95 1.41
N ALA A 302 13.29 23.76 0.15
CA ALA A 302 13.67 24.65 -0.95
C ALA A 302 13.18 26.09 -0.74
N LEU A 303 11.93 26.27 -0.28
CA LEU A 303 11.37 27.58 0.06
C LEU A 303 12.08 28.22 1.27
N ALA A 304 12.37 27.45 2.32
CA ALA A 304 13.07 27.91 3.52
C ALA A 304 14.48 28.43 3.20
N ARG A 305 15.22 27.73 2.33
CA ARG A 305 16.56 28.13 1.88
C ARG A 305 16.54 29.40 1.04
N ARG A 306 15.54 29.55 0.15
CA ARG A 306 15.49 30.66 -0.81
C ARG A 306 14.88 31.94 -0.22
N GLY A 307 14.00 31.82 0.77
CA GLY A 307 13.39 32.94 1.47
C GLY A 307 12.31 33.70 0.67
N PRO A 308 11.80 34.82 1.22
CA PRO A 308 10.66 35.55 0.64
C PRO A 308 10.97 36.11 -0.75
N GLY A 309 9.95 36.18 -1.61
CA GLY A 309 10.09 36.68 -2.98
C GLY A 309 10.30 35.60 -4.04
N VAL A 310 10.39 34.33 -3.63
CA VAL A 310 10.50 33.19 -4.54
C VAL A 310 9.13 32.75 -5.03
N LEU A 311 9.05 32.36 -6.30
CA LEU A 311 7.84 31.79 -6.87
C LEU A 311 7.58 30.40 -6.28
N ALA A 312 6.37 30.20 -5.78
CA ALA A 312 5.84 28.99 -5.18
C ALA A 312 4.53 28.59 -5.88
N SER A 313 4.51 28.67 -7.22
CA SER A 313 3.42 28.13 -8.03
C SER A 313 3.51 26.59 -8.09
N PRO A 314 2.42 25.87 -8.40
CA PRO A 314 2.42 24.41 -8.46
C PRO A 314 3.54 23.84 -9.33
N GLU A 315 3.73 24.39 -10.54
CA GLU A 315 4.75 23.98 -11.50
C GLU A 315 6.17 24.17 -10.91
N ARG A 316 6.34 25.22 -10.09
CA ARG A 316 7.62 25.52 -9.48
C ARG A 316 7.89 24.63 -8.29
N LEU A 317 6.87 24.32 -7.48
CA LEU A 317 6.96 23.40 -6.34
C LEU A 317 7.30 21.99 -6.81
N ALA A 318 6.60 21.46 -7.82
CA ALA A 318 6.92 20.18 -8.44
C ALA A 318 8.36 20.11 -8.95
N ARG A 319 8.85 21.19 -9.58
CA ARG A 319 10.26 21.27 -9.97
C ARG A 319 11.22 21.33 -8.77
N MET A 320 10.84 21.95 -7.65
CA MET A 320 11.68 21.95 -6.44
C MET A 320 11.78 20.54 -5.84
N VAL A 321 10.69 19.77 -5.88
CA VAL A 321 10.66 18.35 -5.47
C VAL A 321 11.61 17.54 -6.34
N ALA A 322 11.45 17.60 -7.67
CA ALA A 322 12.31 16.87 -8.61
C ALA A 322 13.79 17.29 -8.59
N GLU A 323 14.10 18.52 -8.17
CA GLU A 323 15.47 19.04 -8.03
C GLU A 323 16.09 18.73 -6.65
N SER A 324 15.35 18.11 -5.73
CA SER A 324 15.77 17.92 -4.34
C SER A 324 16.86 16.85 -4.21
N GLU A 325 17.92 17.18 -3.48
CA GLU A 325 18.94 16.22 -3.03
C GLU A 325 18.67 15.75 -1.59
N ASP A 326 17.66 16.31 -0.91
CA ASP A 326 17.31 16.01 0.49
C ASP A 326 16.40 14.79 0.63
N VAL A 327 15.85 14.31 -0.49
CA VAL A 327 15.01 13.12 -0.56
C VAL A 327 15.79 12.11 -1.38
N GLU A 328 16.31 11.07 -0.74
CA GLU A 328 16.68 9.86 -1.47
C GLU A 328 15.36 9.20 -1.88
N ILE A 329 14.91 9.43 -3.11
CA ILE A 329 13.87 8.60 -3.70
C ILE A 329 14.52 7.23 -3.88
N ASP A 330 14.29 6.32 -2.92
CA ASP A 330 14.60 4.92 -3.13
C ASP A 330 13.63 4.41 -4.20
N LEU A 331 14.05 4.49 -5.46
CA LEU A 331 13.33 3.87 -6.58
C LEU A 331 13.34 2.33 -6.49
N GLY A 332 13.79 1.77 -5.37
CA GLY A 332 13.72 0.36 -5.02
C GLY A 332 14.51 -0.54 -5.97
N GLU A 333 14.69 -1.78 -5.55
CA GLU A 333 15.27 -2.86 -6.36
C GLU A 333 14.40 -3.24 -7.60
N PHE A 334 13.28 -2.53 -7.82
CA PHE A 334 12.30 -2.76 -8.89
C PHE A 334 12.34 -1.72 -10.03
N GLY A 335 13.15 -0.66 -9.94
CA GLY A 335 13.28 0.37 -10.99
C GLY A 335 13.73 -0.15 -12.38
N ASP A 336 14.15 -1.42 -12.46
CA ASP A 336 14.53 -2.08 -13.71
C ASP A 336 13.41 -2.99 -14.28
N ALA A 337 12.34 -3.28 -13.53
CA ALA A 337 11.35 -4.32 -13.86
C ALA A 337 10.01 -3.78 -14.41
N TYR A 338 9.58 -2.59 -13.97
CA TYR A 338 8.44 -1.86 -14.54
C TYR A 338 9.01 -0.56 -15.12
N GLY A 339 9.10 -0.51 -16.45
CA GLY A 339 9.98 0.43 -17.15
C GLY A 339 9.83 1.90 -16.74
N ASP A 340 10.98 2.56 -16.54
CA ASP A 340 11.23 4.00 -16.68
C ASP A 340 9.94 4.83 -16.70
N PHE A 341 9.34 5.06 -15.53
CA PHE A 341 8.36 6.14 -15.39
C PHE A 341 9.07 7.41 -15.87
N ASP A 342 8.49 8.09 -16.87
CA ASP A 342 9.12 9.30 -17.42
C ASP A 342 9.13 10.33 -16.29
N ALA A 343 10.29 10.85 -15.92
CA ALA A 343 10.42 11.90 -14.92
C ALA A 343 9.54 13.14 -15.23
N ALA A 344 9.09 13.29 -16.49
CA ALA A 344 8.07 14.27 -16.85
C ALA A 344 6.67 13.96 -16.28
N ASP A 345 6.24 12.70 -16.29
CA ASP A 345 4.94 12.27 -15.77
C ASP A 345 4.86 12.46 -14.24
N ASP A 346 5.96 12.19 -13.52
CA ASP A 346 6.05 12.40 -12.07
C ASP A 346 5.96 13.90 -11.69
N ILE A 347 6.58 14.78 -12.48
CA ILE A 347 6.48 16.23 -12.28
C ILE A 347 5.06 16.72 -12.52
N GLU A 348 4.37 16.22 -13.55
CA GLU A 348 2.98 16.57 -13.84
C GLU A 348 2.02 16.10 -12.73
N ALA A 349 2.23 14.90 -12.19
CA ALA A 349 1.47 14.38 -11.04
C ALA A 349 1.69 15.24 -9.79
N THR A 350 2.94 15.54 -9.44
CA THR A 350 3.29 16.40 -8.31
C THR A 350 2.69 17.81 -8.46
N GLU A 351 2.74 18.37 -9.67
CA GLU A 351 2.13 19.67 -9.99
C GLU A 351 0.62 19.66 -9.73
N ALA A 352 -0.08 18.60 -10.14
CA ALA A 352 -1.52 18.46 -9.94
C ALA A 352 -1.90 18.45 -8.45
N LEU A 353 -1.11 17.78 -7.60
CA LEU A 353 -1.32 17.78 -6.16
C LEU A 353 -1.13 19.18 -5.55
N PHE A 354 -0.01 19.85 -5.85
CA PHE A 354 0.25 21.21 -5.35
C PHE A 354 -0.69 22.29 -5.92
N ALA A 355 -1.43 22.00 -7.00
CA ALA A 355 -2.49 22.86 -7.51
C ALA A 355 -3.66 23.01 -6.52
N ALA A 356 -3.91 22.00 -5.66
CA ALA A 356 -4.87 22.10 -4.56
C ALA A 356 -4.32 22.92 -3.37
N VAL A 357 -3.01 22.85 -3.11
CA VAL A 357 -2.32 23.53 -2.01
C VAL A 357 -2.28 25.04 -2.19
N THR A 358 -1.84 25.50 -3.36
CA THR A 358 -1.51 26.92 -3.60
C THR A 358 -2.68 27.89 -3.35
N PRO A 359 -3.94 27.59 -3.74
CA PRO A 359 -5.10 28.40 -3.39
C PRO A 359 -5.32 28.53 -1.87
N LEU A 360 -5.09 27.47 -1.09
CA LEU A 360 -5.23 27.48 0.37
C LEU A 360 -4.11 28.30 1.02
N TRP A 361 -2.88 28.14 0.53
CA TRP A 361 -1.73 28.96 0.93
C TRP A 361 -1.96 30.45 0.69
N ARG A 362 -2.64 30.82 -0.40
CA ARG A 362 -3.01 32.21 -0.69
C ARG A 362 -3.99 32.78 0.34
N VAL A 363 -4.95 31.98 0.81
CA VAL A 363 -5.89 32.39 1.87
C VAL A 363 -5.13 32.64 3.18
N LEU A 364 -4.18 31.76 3.52
CA LEU A 364 -3.32 31.89 4.69
C LEU A 364 -2.29 33.02 4.56
N GLY A 365 -2.08 33.56 3.35
CA GLY A 365 -1.04 34.55 3.08
C GLY A 365 0.37 33.98 3.11
N ILE A 366 0.52 32.66 2.96
CA ILE A 366 1.80 31.97 2.77
C ILE A 366 2.42 32.44 1.45
N VAL A 367 1.60 32.51 0.41
CA VAL A 367 1.92 33.12 -0.89
C VAL A 367 1.01 34.33 -1.16
N ASP A 368 1.48 35.24 -2.01
CA ASP A 368 0.68 36.37 -2.47
C ASP A 368 -0.23 36.01 -3.66
N ALA A 369 -0.85 37.02 -4.27
CA ALA A 369 -1.76 36.82 -5.41
C ALA A 369 -1.06 36.32 -6.70
N ASN A 370 0.27 36.40 -6.77
CA ASN A 370 1.09 35.92 -7.88
C ASN A 370 1.89 34.66 -7.48
N ASP A 371 1.47 33.97 -6.42
CA ASP A 371 2.11 32.77 -5.88
C ASP A 371 3.55 32.99 -5.43
N VAL A 372 3.87 34.21 -4.99
CA VAL A 372 5.19 34.55 -4.46
C VAL A 372 5.20 34.34 -2.94
N LEU A 373 6.19 33.59 -2.44
CA LEU A 373 6.39 33.33 -1.02
C LEU A 373 6.51 34.63 -0.22
N THR A 374 5.67 34.79 0.79
CA THR A 374 5.67 35.96 1.68
C THR A 374 6.60 35.75 2.88
N PRO A 375 6.92 36.81 3.65
CA PRO A 375 7.59 36.65 4.94
C PRO A 375 6.82 35.76 5.92
N LEU A 376 5.47 35.79 5.88
CA LEU A 376 4.62 34.92 6.70
C LEU A 376 4.76 33.46 6.30
N GLY A 377 4.75 33.17 5.01
CA GLY A 377 5.00 31.82 4.50
C GLY A 377 6.40 31.31 4.86
N TRP A 378 7.42 32.14 4.68
CA TRP A 378 8.81 31.77 5.00
C TRP A 378 9.03 31.48 6.50
N TRP A 379 8.38 32.25 7.38
CA TRP A 379 8.45 32.02 8.83
C TRP A 379 7.59 30.84 9.28
N GLY A 380 6.38 30.71 8.73
CA GLY A 380 5.35 29.84 9.27
C GLY A 380 5.30 28.44 8.65
N LEU A 381 5.67 28.26 7.38
CA LEU A 381 5.60 26.96 6.71
C LEU A 381 6.45 25.87 7.40
N PRO A 382 7.75 26.10 7.70
CA PRO A 382 8.55 25.05 8.33
C PRO A 382 8.03 24.70 9.73
N LYS A 383 7.52 25.70 10.47
CA LYS A 383 6.90 25.50 11.80
C LYS A 383 5.59 24.71 11.70
N ALA A 384 4.82 24.92 10.63
CA ALA A 384 3.59 24.20 10.38
C ALA A 384 3.85 22.71 10.09
N LEU A 385 4.85 22.40 9.25
CA LEU A 385 5.28 21.01 9.00
C LEU A 385 5.84 20.36 10.27
N GLU A 386 6.76 21.04 10.98
CA GLU A 386 7.28 20.53 12.26
C GLU A 386 6.13 20.22 13.24
N ARG A 387 5.11 21.07 13.29
CA ARG A 387 3.94 20.85 14.14
C ARG A 387 3.10 19.66 13.68
N SER A 388 2.86 19.54 12.39
CA SER A 388 2.07 18.44 11.81
C SER A 388 2.71 17.09 12.11
N TRP A 389 4.03 17.00 11.99
CA TRP A 389 4.77 15.74 12.11
C TRP A 389 5.27 15.43 13.53
N SER A 390 5.09 16.36 14.47
CA SER A 390 5.39 16.16 15.89
C SER A 390 4.16 15.80 16.71
N ALA A 391 2.99 15.69 16.06
CA ALA A 391 1.74 15.42 16.72
C ALA A 391 1.54 13.90 16.84
N ASP A 392 2.02 13.34 17.96
CA ASP A 392 1.55 12.05 18.47
C ASP A 392 0.15 12.20 19.12
#